data_AF-E0PC15-F1
#
_entry.id   AF-E0PC15-F1
#
_cell.length_a   1.000
_cell.length_b   1.000
_cell.length_c   1.000
_cell.angle_alpha   90.00
_cell.angle_beta   90.00
_cell.angle_gamma   90.00
#
_symmetry.space_group_name_H-M   'P 1'
#
loop_
_entity.id
_entity.type
_entity.pdbx_description
1 polymer ?
#
loop_
_entity_poly.entity_id
_entity_poly.type
_entity_poly.pdbx_seq_one_letter_code
_entity_poly.pdbx_strand_id
1 'polypeptide(L)' 'MTTAKKLRFRILQFNAVVKSNHVALTLYPKLVFHQLGTIPTGFLNKKHPDITFMVT' A
#
# COMPACT_ATOMS: atom_id res chain seq x y z
N MET A 1 12.12 7.80 2.09
CA MET A 1 11.47 8.31 3.33
C MET A 1 12.10 9.58 3.91
N THR A 2 12.90 10.33 3.16
CA THR A 2 13.62 11.51 3.67
C THR A 2 12.70 12.69 3.96
N THR A 3 11.79 13.04 3.04
CA THR A 3 10.87 14.18 3.20
C THR A 3 9.90 14.00 4.37
N ALA A 4 9.26 12.83 4.48
CA ALA A 4 8.31 12.55 5.56
C ALA A 4 8.97 12.64 6.95
N LYS A 5 10.19 12.13 7.09
CA LYS A 5 10.98 12.24 8.32
C LYS A 5 11.31 13.69 8.66
N LYS A 6 11.74 14.50 7.67
CA LYS A 6 11.99 15.94 7.86
C LYS A 6 10.76 16.69 8.35
N LEU A 7 9.58 16.32 7.86
CA LEU A 7 8.29 16.89 8.24
C LEU A 7 7.68 16.27 9.50
N ARG A 8 8.41 15.39 10.20
CA ARG A 8 7.99 14.74 11.46
C ARG A 8 6.69 13.92 11.34
N PHE A 9 6.41 13.36 10.17
CA PHE A 9 5.35 12.36 10.03
C PHE A 9 5.73 11.08 10.77
N ARG A 10 4.77 10.51 11.50
CA ARG A 10 4.97 9.28 12.29
C ARG A 10 4.68 8.01 11.50
N ILE A 11 3.78 8.09 10.52
CA ILE A 11 3.33 6.96 9.70
C ILE A 11 3.14 7.47 8.27
N LEU A 12 3.43 6.62 7.29
CA LEU A 12 2.98 6.78 5.92
C LEU A 12 2.11 5.59 5.53
N GLN A 13 1.02 5.87 4.82
CA GLN A 13 0.06 4.84 4.42
C GLN A 13 -0.21 4.90 2.92
N PHE A 14 -0.20 3.73 2.27
CA PHE A 14 -0.88 3.52 1.01
C PHE A 14 -2.28 2.99 1.30
N ASN A 15 -3.30 3.82 1.01
CA ASN A 15 -4.68 3.50 1.33
C ASN A 15 -5.27 2.43 0.40
N ALA A 16 -4.88 2.40 -0.87
CA ALA A 16 -5.45 1.48 -1.84
C ALA A 16 -4.38 1.03 -2.83
N VAL A 17 -3.74 -0.10 -2.54
CA VAL A 17 -2.84 -0.77 -3.48
C VAL A 17 -3.61 -1.93 -4.10
N VAL A 18 -3.83 -1.92 -5.42
CA VAL A 18 -4.56 -3.01 -6.10
C VAL A 18 -3.80 -4.32 -5.96
N LYS A 19 -4.49 -5.39 -5.56
CA LYS A 19 -3.88 -6.69 -5.25
C LYS A 19 -3.16 -7.34 -6.45
N SER A 20 -3.52 -6.96 -7.67
CA SER A 20 -2.87 -7.43 -8.90
C SER A 20 -1.58 -6.68 -9.27
N ASN A 21 -1.23 -5.59 -8.55
CA ASN A 21 0.00 -4.87 -8.79
C ASN A 21 1.20 -5.57 -8.12
N HIS A 22 1.60 -6.71 -8.69
CA HIS A 22 2.67 -7.55 -8.14
C HIS A 22 4.01 -6.81 -8.00
N VAL A 23 4.30 -5.87 -8.89
CA VAL A 23 5.52 -5.05 -8.84
C VAL A 23 5.52 -4.20 -7.56
N ALA A 24 4.43 -3.48 -7.29
CA ALA A 24 4.29 -2.67 -6.09
C ALA A 24 4.33 -3.52 -4.81
N LEU A 25 3.61 -4.64 -4.79
CA LEU A 25 3.55 -5.55 -3.64
C LEU A 25 4.91 -6.22 -3.33
N THR A 26 5.78 -6.35 -4.32
CA THR A 26 7.15 -6.85 -4.13
C THR A 26 8.12 -5.74 -3.69
N LEU A 27 7.89 -4.51 -4.15
CA LEU A 27 8.76 -3.36 -3.86
C LEU A 27 8.52 -2.77 -2.48
N TYR A 28 7.27 -2.58 -2.07
CA TYR A 28 6.92 -1.84 -0.85
C TYR A 28 7.44 -2.49 0.44
N PRO A 29 7.45 -3.82 0.61
CA PRO A 29 8.11 -4.45 1.75
C PRO A 29 9.61 -4.15 1.84
N LYS A 30 10.30 -4.01 0.71
CA LYS A 30 11.72 -3.60 0.68
C LYS A 30 11.92 -2.14 1.11
N LEU A 31 10.87 -1.32 0.98
CA LEU A 31 10.80 0.04 1.50
C LEU A 31 10.19 0.11 2.90
N VAL A 32 10.14 -1.03 3.61
CA VAL A 32 9.68 -1.15 5.01
C VAL A 32 8.18 -0.87 5.19
N PHE A 33 7.38 -1.05 4.14
CA PHE A 33 5.92 -1.05 4.28
C PHE A 33 5.40 -2.44 4.65
N HIS A 34 4.46 -2.47 5.58
CA HIS A 34 3.80 -3.66 6.07
C HIS A 34 2.33 -3.65 5.63
N GLN A 35 1.84 -4.79 5.15
CA GLN A 35 0.45 -4.95 4.78
C GLN A 35 -0.44 -5.00 6.03
N LEU A 36 -1.48 -4.17 6.08
CA LEU A 36 -2.44 -4.15 7.19
C LEU A 36 -3.65 -5.06 6.95
N GLY A 37 -4.09 -5.19 5.70
CA GLY A 37 -5.27 -5.96 5.36
C GLY A 37 -5.76 -5.70 3.95
N THR A 38 -6.71 -6.53 3.50
CA THR A 38 -7.29 -6.47 2.16
C THR A 38 -8.77 -6.13 2.26
N ILE A 39 -9.25 -5.20 1.44
CA ILE A 39 -10.69 -4.99 1.21
C ILE A 39 -11.05 -5.66 -0.12
N PRO A 40 -11.93 -6.69 -0.11
CA PRO A 40 -12.45 -7.24 -1.34
C PRO A 40 -13.33 -6.21 -2.04
N THR A 41 -13.33 -6.20 -3.37
CA THR A 41 -14.19 -5.28 -4.15
C THR A 41 -14.01 -3.78 -3.90
N GLY A 42 -12.87 -3.37 -3.34
CA GLY A 42 -12.54 -1.97 -3.08
C GLY A 42 -12.01 -1.19 -4.30
N PHE A 43 -11.80 -1.83 -5.45
CA PHE A 43 -11.41 -1.18 -6.70
C PHE A 43 -12.44 -1.47 -7.80
N LEU A 44 -12.81 -0.43 -8.57
CA LEU A 44 -13.74 -0.54 -9.70
C LEU A 44 -13.05 -1.18 -10.91
N ASN A 45 -12.64 -2.43 -10.76
CA ASN A 45 -12.09 -3.27 -11.81
C ASN A 45 -12.64 -4.68 -11.65
N LYS A 46 -13.40 -5.14 -12.66
CA LYS A 46 -14.05 -6.46 -12.62
C LYS A 46 -13.07 -7.63 -12.50
N LYS A 47 -11.83 -7.48 -12.98
CA LYS A 47 -10.81 -8.53 -12.95
C LYS A 47 -9.96 -8.48 -11.69
N HIS A 48 -9.72 -7.27 -11.16
CA HIS A 48 -8.85 -7.06 -10.01
C HIS A 48 -9.52 -6.15 -8.98
N PRO A 49 -10.57 -6.65 -8.32
CA PRO A 49 -11.44 -5.80 -7.51
C PRO A 49 -10.87 -5.53 -6.11
N ASP A 50 -9.87 -6.29 -5.68
CA ASP A 50 -9.32 -6.23 -4.33
C ASP A 50 -8.24 -5.15 -4.18
N ILE A 51 -8.26 -4.45 -3.05
CA ILE A 51 -7.20 -3.51 -2.65
C ILE A 51 -6.61 -3.91 -1.30
N THR A 52 -5.36 -3.53 -1.07
CA THR A 52 -4.69 -3.70 0.21
C THR A 52 -4.14 -2.37 0.74
N PHE A 53 -4.11 -2.29 2.07
CA PHE A 53 -3.56 -1.17 2.82
C PHE A 53 -2.14 -1.52 3.26
N MET A 54 -1.23 -0.55 3.19
CA MET A 54 0.15 -0.74 3.63
C MET A 54 0.65 0.46 4.43
N VAL A 55 1.41 0.24 5.50
CA VAL A 55 1.95 1.31 6.37
C VAL A 55 3.44 1.15 6.67
N THR A 56 4.12 2.25 6.96
CA THR A 56 5.52 2.31 7.43
C THR A 56 5.69 3.44 8.43
#